data_AF-A0A498E0S0-F1
#
_entry.id   AF-A0A498E0S0-F1
#
_cell.length_a   1.000
_cell.length_b   1.000
_cell.length_c   1.000
_cell.angle_alpha   90.00
_cell.angle_beta   90.00
_cell.angle_gamma   90.00
#
_symmetry.space_group_name_H-M   'P 1'
#
loop_
_entity.id
_entity.type
_entity.pdbx_description
1 polymer ?
#
loop_
_entity_poly.entity_id
_entity_poly.type
_entity_poly.pdbx_seq_one_letter_code
_entity_poly.pdbx_strand_id
1 'polypeptide(L)'
;MALRSHPAAREAARADRETITGRYHAREPVSRIAADYGVSPTWLRNQLDTWGVPRRPAHEPETQRRPTAHVFKGRAAQPRTHAQVRAARADFLRDRTHVTARYEAGTSATRLAREYRVSLAWLTDTLDNWCVPRRTRP
;
A
#
# COMPACT_ATOMS: atom_id res chain seq x y z
N MET A 1 -4.07 7.75 -27.26
CA MET A 1 -4.17 8.72 -28.38
C MET A 1 -4.54 10.09 -27.82
N ALA A 2 -3.67 11.10 -27.97
CA ALA A 2 -3.94 12.46 -27.51
C ALA A 2 -4.70 13.23 -28.60
N LEU A 3 -5.99 13.50 -28.36
CA LEU A 3 -6.77 14.42 -29.19
C LEU A 3 -6.13 15.82 -29.08
N ARG A 4 -5.50 16.30 -30.14
CA ARG A 4 -5.03 17.69 -30.24
C ARG A 4 -6.28 18.57 -30.30
N SER A 5 -6.55 19.33 -29.24
CA SER A 5 -7.70 20.24 -29.22
C SER A 5 -7.50 21.34 -30.27
N HIS A 6 -8.48 21.53 -31.15
CA HIS A 6 -8.46 22.57 -32.16
C HIS A 6 -8.70 23.94 -31.50
N PRO A 7 -7.98 25.01 -31.89
CA PRO A 7 -8.16 26.34 -31.29
C PRO A 7 -9.58 26.87 -31.45
N ALA A 8 -10.25 26.62 -32.58
CA ALA A 8 -11.65 26.99 -32.80
C ALA A 8 -12.63 26.33 -31.81
N ALA A 9 -12.38 25.07 -31.45
CA ALA A 9 -13.19 24.33 -30.48
C ALA A 9 -13.07 24.91 -29.06
N ARG A 10 -11.90 25.47 -28.73
CA ARG A 10 -11.67 26.13 -27.44
C ARG A 10 -12.40 27.47 -27.35
N GLU A 11 -12.44 28.23 -28.44
CA GLU A 11 -13.19 29.49 -28.49
C GLU A 11 -14.70 29.26 -28.42
N ALA A 12 -15.23 28.27 -29.14
CA ALA A 12 -16.64 27.87 -29.03
C ALA A 12 -17.01 27.46 -27.59
N ALA A 13 -16.16 26.66 -26.93
CA ALA A 13 -16.37 26.27 -25.53
C ALA A 13 -16.29 27.46 -24.55
N ARG A 14 -15.54 28.53 -24.87
CA ARG A 14 -15.50 29.74 -24.03
C ARG A 14 -16.77 30.59 -24.20
N ALA A 15 -17.29 30.69 -25.42
CA ALA A 15 -18.57 31.36 -25.69
C ALA A 15 -19.73 30.68 -24.94
N ASP A 16 -19.72 29.35 -24.88
CA ASP A 16 -20.77 28.53 -24.24
C ASP A 16 -20.54 28.26 -22.75
N ARG A 17 -19.85 29.18 -22.04
CA ARG A 17 -19.50 29.01 -20.61
C ARG A 17 -20.70 28.63 -19.74
N GLU A 18 -21.84 29.31 -19.91
CA GLU A 18 -23.03 29.10 -19.07
C GLU A 18 -23.64 27.73 -19.31
N THR A 19 -23.74 27.30 -20.57
CA THR A 19 -24.21 25.96 -20.97
C THR A 19 -23.33 24.87 -20.38
N ILE A 20 -22.01 25.01 -20.48
CA ILE A 20 -21.04 24.05 -19.93
C ILE A 20 -21.14 23.98 -18.41
N THR A 21 -21.26 25.14 -17.75
CA THR A 21 -21.39 25.22 -16.29
C THR A 21 -22.71 24.59 -15.82
N GLY A 22 -23.82 24.81 -16.54
CA GLY A 22 -25.11 24.18 -16.28
C GLY A 22 -25.06 22.65 -16.41
N ARG A 23 -24.48 22.13 -17.50
CA ARG A 23 -24.24 20.69 -17.68
C ARG A 23 -23.32 20.13 -16.59
N TYR A 24 -22.33 20.91 -16.15
CA TYR A 24 -21.47 20.55 -15.04
C TYR A 24 -22.21 20.53 -13.69
N HIS A 25 -23.18 21.40 -13.44
CA HIS A 25 -24.00 21.31 -12.23
C HIS A 25 -25.01 20.16 -12.29
N ALA A 26 -25.52 19.81 -13.49
CA ALA A 26 -26.40 18.67 -13.74
C ALA A 26 -25.72 17.29 -13.57
N ARG A 27 -24.51 17.25 -13.01
CA ARG A 27 -23.69 16.05 -12.78
C ARG A 27 -23.25 15.31 -14.05
N GLU A 28 -23.34 15.91 -15.22
CA GLU A 28 -22.84 15.29 -16.45
C GLU A 28 -21.30 15.13 -16.42
N PRO A 29 -20.73 13.99 -16.83
CA PRO A 29 -19.28 13.78 -16.75
C PRO A 29 -18.53 14.75 -17.66
N VAL A 30 -17.44 15.36 -17.14
CA VAL A 30 -16.60 16.32 -17.87
C VAL A 30 -16.04 15.72 -19.17
N SER A 31 -15.79 14.41 -19.21
CA SER A 31 -15.36 13.73 -20.43
C SER A 31 -16.39 13.77 -21.55
N ARG A 32 -17.69 13.69 -21.21
CA ARG A 32 -18.79 13.75 -22.18
C ARG A 32 -18.99 15.18 -22.70
N ILE A 33 -19.00 16.16 -21.80
CA ILE A 33 -19.05 17.58 -22.19
C ILE A 33 -17.83 17.92 -23.07
N ALA A 34 -16.64 17.48 -22.69
CA ALA A 34 -15.43 17.72 -23.48
C ALA A 34 -15.48 17.09 -24.87
N ALA A 35 -16.08 15.89 -25.00
CA ALA A 35 -16.25 15.21 -26.28
C ALA A 35 -17.21 15.96 -27.20
N ASP A 36 -18.34 16.44 -26.69
CA ASP A 36 -19.31 17.23 -27.47
C ASP A 36 -18.70 18.50 -28.04
N TYR A 37 -17.82 19.14 -27.28
CA TYR A 37 -17.10 20.36 -27.69
C TYR A 37 -15.78 20.08 -28.42
N GLY A 38 -15.36 18.82 -28.61
CA GLY A 38 -14.10 18.47 -29.25
C GLY A 38 -12.84 18.95 -28.51
N VAL A 39 -12.94 19.18 -27.20
CA VAL A 39 -11.83 19.63 -26.35
C VAL A 39 -11.31 18.50 -25.47
N SER A 40 -10.09 18.66 -24.94
CA SER A 40 -9.56 17.69 -23.99
C SER A 40 -10.27 17.80 -22.63
N PRO A 41 -10.62 16.68 -21.97
CA PRO A 41 -11.20 16.70 -20.62
C PRO A 41 -10.30 17.42 -19.60
N THR A 42 -8.98 17.31 -19.75
CA THR A 42 -8.02 18.01 -18.88
C THR A 42 -8.07 19.51 -19.09
N TRP A 43 -8.19 19.95 -20.34
CA TRP A 43 -8.34 21.38 -20.66
C TRP A 43 -9.64 21.94 -20.09
N LEU A 44 -10.74 21.20 -20.23
CA LEU A 44 -12.04 21.63 -19.71
C LEU A 44 -12.06 21.70 -18.17
N ARG A 45 -11.39 20.79 -17.47
CA ARG A 45 -11.22 20.87 -16.00
C ARG A 45 -10.47 22.12 -15.58
N ASN A 46 -9.33 22.40 -16.21
CA ASN A 46 -8.54 23.60 -15.90
C ASN A 46 -9.33 24.88 -16.20
N GLN A 47 -10.17 24.85 -17.23
CA GLN A 47 -11.02 25.98 -17.59
C GLN A 47 -12.14 26.19 -16.55
N LEU A 48 -12.78 25.11 -16.07
CA LEU A 48 -13.76 25.20 -14.99
C LEU A 48 -13.16 25.77 -13.71
N ASP A 49 -11.92 25.39 -13.37
CA ASP A 49 -11.18 25.99 -12.25
C ASP A 49 -10.94 27.49 -12.49
N THR A 50 -10.58 27.87 -13.72
CA THR A 50 -10.35 29.28 -14.13
C THR A 50 -11.63 30.11 -14.05
N TRP A 51 -12.78 29.53 -14.37
CA TRP A 51 -14.10 30.17 -14.24
C TRP A 51 -14.64 30.22 -12.81
N GLY A 52 -13.89 29.68 -11.84
CA GLY A 52 -14.27 29.65 -10.43
C GLY A 52 -15.37 28.64 -10.11
N VAL A 53 -15.61 27.66 -10.98
CA VAL A 53 -16.63 26.64 -10.75
C VAL A 53 -16.09 25.65 -9.70
N PRO A 54 -16.74 25.51 -8.53
CA PRO A 54 -16.24 24.64 -7.47
C PRO A 54 -16.22 23.19 -7.96
N ARG A 55 -15.10 22.50 -7.70
CA ARG A 55 -14.97 21.09 -8.02
C ARG A 55 -16.05 20.32 -7.26
N ARG A 56 -16.75 19.43 -7.97
CA ARG A 56 -17.71 18.53 -7.33
C ARG A 56 -17.00 17.77 -6.20
N PRO A 57 -17.61 17.66 -5.00
CA PRO A 57 -17.06 16.83 -3.95
C PRO A 57 -16.81 15.45 -4.53
N ALA A 58 -15.65 14.86 -4.18
CA ALA A 58 -15.39 13.48 -4.53
C ALA A 58 -16.59 12.68 -4.03
N HIS A 59 -17.21 11.89 -4.93
CA HIS A 59 -18.31 11.02 -4.56
C HIS A 59 -17.86 10.20 -3.34
N GLU A 60 -18.45 10.45 -2.17
CA GLU A 60 -18.09 9.73 -0.94
C GLU A 60 -18.18 8.23 -1.25
N PRO A 61 -17.06 7.51 -1.27
CA PRO A 61 -17.06 6.09 -1.60
C PRO A 61 -17.65 5.26 -0.46
N GLU A 62 -18.03 5.88 0.66
CA GLU A 62 -18.46 5.21 1.88
C GLU A 62 -19.75 4.40 1.66
N THR A 63 -20.69 4.89 0.85
CA THR A 63 -22.00 4.22 0.68
C THR A 63 -21.97 3.03 -0.30
N GLN A 64 -20.92 2.88 -1.12
CA GLN A 64 -20.83 1.81 -2.14
C GLN A 64 -19.66 0.84 -1.94
N ARG A 65 -18.91 0.95 -0.84
CA ARG A 65 -18.02 -0.14 -0.45
C ARG A 65 -18.89 -1.34 -0.11
N ARG A 66 -18.93 -2.34 -1.00
CA ARG A 66 -19.16 -3.72 -0.58
C ARG A 66 -18.36 -3.91 0.70
N PRO A 67 -18.97 -4.33 1.83
CA PRO A 67 -18.18 -4.62 3.02
C PRO A 67 -17.05 -5.54 2.58
N THR A 68 -15.81 -5.15 2.87
CA THR A 68 -14.64 -5.98 2.62
C THR A 68 -15.00 -7.35 3.18
N ALA A 69 -15.01 -8.36 2.29
CA ALA A 69 -15.41 -9.72 2.62
C ALA A 69 -14.83 -10.08 3.99
N HIS A 70 -15.69 -10.56 4.90
CA HIS A 70 -15.34 -10.93 6.28
C HIS A 70 -13.88 -11.37 6.36
N VAL A 71 -13.01 -10.47 6.83
CA VAL A 71 -11.59 -10.82 7.05
C VAL A 71 -11.63 -12.02 7.98
N PHE A 72 -10.99 -13.11 7.58
CA PHE A 72 -10.85 -14.31 8.41
C PHE A 72 -10.19 -13.89 9.73
N LYS A 73 -11.01 -13.59 10.74
CA LYS A 73 -10.58 -13.44 12.12
C LYS A 73 -10.42 -14.85 12.66
N GLY A 74 -9.40 -15.55 12.16
CA GLY A 74 -8.87 -16.71 12.87
C GLY A 74 -8.66 -16.32 14.34
N ARG A 75 -8.79 -17.28 15.27
CA ARG A 75 -8.59 -17.05 16.71
C ARG A 75 -7.39 -16.12 16.89
N ALA A 76 -7.60 -14.96 17.51
CA ALA A 76 -6.63 -13.89 17.57
C ALA A 76 -5.37 -14.37 18.30
N ALA A 77 -4.44 -14.98 17.57
CA ALA A 77 -3.07 -15.14 18.02
C ALA A 77 -2.54 -13.71 18.10
N GLN A 78 -2.47 -13.17 19.32
CA GLN A 78 -2.00 -11.81 19.55
C GLN A 78 -0.60 -11.71 18.90
N PRO A 79 -0.44 -10.91 17.83
CA PRO A 79 0.80 -10.88 17.10
C PRO A 79 1.88 -10.35 18.03
N ARG A 80 3.08 -10.95 17.98
CA ARG A 80 4.19 -10.50 18.81
C ARG A 80 4.50 -9.04 18.49
N THR A 81 4.64 -8.23 19.54
CA THR A 81 5.04 -6.84 19.37
C THR A 81 6.52 -6.76 19.01
N HIS A 82 6.92 -5.66 18.36
CA HIS A 82 8.32 -5.43 18.05
C HIS A 82 9.21 -5.42 19.31
N ALA A 83 8.67 -4.93 20.44
CA ALA A 83 9.35 -4.97 21.73
C ALA A 83 9.61 -6.41 22.21
N GLN A 84 8.64 -7.31 22.07
CA GLN A 84 8.81 -8.72 22.41
C GLN A 84 9.85 -9.41 21.52
N VAL A 85 9.86 -9.10 20.21
CA VAL A 85 10.88 -9.62 19.29
C VAL A 85 12.27 -9.12 19.67
N ARG A 86 12.41 -7.85 20.05
CA ARG A 86 13.69 -7.28 20.50
C ARG A 86 14.19 -7.93 21.79
N ALA A 87 13.30 -8.13 22.77
CA ALA A 87 13.65 -8.79 24.03
C ALA A 87 14.12 -10.23 23.80
N ALA A 88 13.38 -11.01 23.01
CA ALA A 88 13.73 -12.39 22.67
C ALA A 88 15.11 -12.50 21.99
N ARG A 89 15.44 -11.58 21.08
CA ARG A 89 16.76 -11.52 20.44
C ARG A 89 17.86 -11.16 21.45
N ALA A 90 17.61 -10.23 22.37
CA ALA A 90 18.58 -9.84 23.39
C ALA A 90 18.90 -10.99 24.35
N ASP A 91 17.89 -11.77 24.75
CA ASP A 91 18.08 -12.95 25.59
C ASP A 91 18.89 -14.03 24.87
N PHE A 92 18.62 -14.28 23.58
CA PHE A 92 19.42 -15.21 22.77
C PHE A 92 20.89 -14.79 22.65
N LEU A 93 21.16 -13.49 22.44
CA LEU A 93 22.53 -12.98 22.34
C LEU A 93 23.27 -13.06 23.69
N ARG A 94 22.56 -12.88 24.81
CA ARG A 94 23.13 -13.02 26.17
C ARG A 94 23.56 -14.46 26.45
N ASP A 95 22.78 -15.43 25.97
CA ASP A 95 23.01 -16.86 26.16
C ASP A 95 23.93 -17.50 25.11
N ARG A 96 24.71 -16.70 24.38
CA ARG A 96 25.57 -17.15 23.27
C ARG A 96 26.33 -18.46 23.58
N THR A 97 27.04 -18.52 24.71
CA THR A 97 27.86 -19.68 25.08
C THR A 97 27.03 -20.96 25.23
N HIS A 98 25.84 -20.85 25.83
CA HIS A 98 24.94 -21.98 26.05
C HIS A 98 24.28 -22.42 24.73
N VAL A 99 23.89 -21.48 23.87
CA VAL A 99 23.33 -21.76 22.55
C VAL A 99 24.33 -22.49 21.67
N THR A 100 25.58 -22.02 21.60
CA THR A 100 26.64 -22.65 20.80
C THR A 100 26.90 -24.08 21.28
N ALA A 101 27.07 -24.29 22.59
CA ALA A 101 27.29 -25.62 23.16
C ALA A 101 26.14 -26.59 22.81
N ARG A 102 24.88 -26.14 22.90
CA ARG A 102 23.72 -26.98 22.56
C ARG A 102 23.63 -27.27 21.06
N TYR A 103 23.97 -26.32 20.20
CA TYR A 103 23.97 -26.51 18.75
C TYR A 103 25.04 -27.54 18.32
N GLU A 104 26.25 -27.43 18.87
CA GLU A 104 27.34 -28.39 18.68
C GLU A 104 26.95 -29.79 19.21
N ALA A 105 26.31 -29.85 20.38
CA ALA A 105 25.85 -31.10 21.00
C ALA A 105 24.72 -31.84 20.23
N GLY A 106 24.14 -31.28 19.16
CA GLY A 106 23.09 -31.95 18.38
C GLY A 106 21.78 -31.19 18.27
N THR A 107 21.62 -30.09 19.00
CA THR A 107 20.32 -29.39 19.03
C THR A 107 20.08 -28.68 17.69
N SER A 108 18.98 -29.03 17.02
CA SER A 108 18.61 -28.37 15.77
C SER A 108 18.36 -26.87 15.93
N ALA A 109 18.73 -26.08 14.91
CA ALA A 109 18.45 -24.64 14.83
C ALA A 109 16.96 -24.33 15.01
N THR A 110 16.06 -25.19 14.51
CA THR A 110 14.60 -25.04 14.66
C THR A 110 14.17 -25.16 16.12
N ARG A 111 14.77 -26.06 16.91
CA ARG A 111 14.46 -26.22 18.33
C ARG A 111 14.92 -25.00 19.12
N LEU A 112 16.14 -24.51 18.86
CA LEU A 112 16.66 -23.29 19.48
C LEU A 112 15.81 -22.06 19.13
N ALA A 113 15.38 -21.93 17.88
CA ALA A 113 14.53 -20.82 17.44
C ALA A 113 13.18 -20.79 18.18
N ARG A 114 12.57 -21.97 18.41
CA ARG A 114 11.31 -22.08 19.16
C ARG A 114 11.49 -21.74 20.63
N GLU A 115 12.55 -22.26 21.25
CA GLU A 115 12.88 -22.06 22.66
C GLU A 115 13.11 -20.59 22.98
N TYR A 116 13.97 -19.93 22.20
CA TYR A 116 14.25 -18.50 22.34
C TYR A 116 13.22 -17.59 21.68
N ARG A 117 12.17 -18.17 21.08
CA ARG A 117 11.10 -17.42 20.40
C ARG A 117 11.62 -16.46 19.31
N VAL A 118 12.72 -16.80 18.65
CA VAL A 118 13.28 -16.05 17.52
C VAL A 118 12.92 -16.71 16.18
N SER A 119 13.05 -15.98 15.07
CA SER A 119 12.84 -16.58 13.75
C SER A 119 14.06 -17.44 13.37
N LEU A 120 13.80 -18.54 12.66
CA LEU A 120 14.86 -19.45 12.20
C LEU A 120 15.86 -18.72 11.31
N ALA A 121 15.39 -17.87 10.38
CA ALA A 121 16.24 -17.11 9.47
C ALA A 121 17.20 -16.16 10.21
N TRP A 122 16.71 -15.49 11.27
CA TRP A 122 17.56 -14.62 12.10
C TRP A 122 18.57 -15.43 12.91
N LEU A 123 18.16 -16.58 13.45
CA LEU A 123 19.04 -17.46 14.19
C LEU A 123 20.17 -18.02 13.30
N THR A 124 19.86 -18.45 12.07
CA THR A 124 20.88 -18.97 11.15
C THR A 124 21.89 -17.89 10.75
N ASP A 125 21.42 -16.68 10.45
CA ASP A 125 22.27 -15.52 10.16
C ASP A 125 23.17 -15.18 11.37
N THR A 126 22.62 -15.27 12.58
CA THR A 126 23.38 -15.03 13.82
C THR A 126 24.44 -16.09 14.06
N LEU A 127 24.15 -17.38 13.80
CA LEU A 127 25.12 -18.47 13.91
C LEU A 127 26.26 -18.33 12.90
N ASP A 128 25.95 -17.93 11.67
CA ASP A 128 26.96 -17.66 10.64
C ASP A 128 27.87 -16.49 11.05
N ASN A 129 27.28 -15.42 11.59
CA ASN A 129 28.03 -14.28 12.12
C ASN A 129 28.92 -14.66 13.33
N TRP A 130 28.57 -15.72 14.06
CA TRP A 130 29.41 -16.30 15.11
C TRP A 130 30.42 -17.32 14.61
N CYS A 131 30.53 -17.51 13.29
CA CYS A 131 31.37 -18.51 12.62
C CYS A 131 31.10 -19.95 13.08
N VAL A 132 29.88 -20.25 13.52
CA VAL A 132 29.50 -21.62 13.90
C VAL A 132 29.17 -22.39 12.62
N PRO A 133 29.92 -23.46 12.28
CA PRO A 133 29.70 -24.18 11.03
C PRO A 133 28.29 -24.77 11.00
N ARG A 134 27.54 -24.44 9.95
CA ARG A 134 26.22 -25.01 9.70
C ARG A 134 26.38 -26.53 9.63
N ARG A 135 25.63 -27.26 10.44
CA ARG A 135 25.57 -28.72 10.33
C ARG A 135 24.99 -29.06 8.96
N THR A 136 25.85 -29.47 8.04
CA THR A 136 25.44 -30.14 6.81
C THR A 136 24.76 -31.43 7.23
N ARG A 137 23.49 -31.54 6.85
CA ARG A 137 22.69 -32.74 7.08
C ARG A 137 23.36 -33.90 6.32
N PRO A 138 23.65 -35.06 6.95
CA PRO A 138 23.94 -36.28 6.20
C PRO A 138 22.71 -36.72 5.41
#